data_AF-A0AAP4BPX6-F1
#
_entry.id   AF-A0AAP4BPX6-F1
#
_cell.length_a   1.000
_cell.length_b   1.000
_cell.length_c   1.000
_cell.angle_alpha   90.00
_cell.angle_beta   90.00
_cell.angle_gamma   90.00
#
_symmetry.space_group_name_H-M   'P 1'
#
loop_
_entity.id
_entity.type
_entity.pdbx_description
1 polymer ?
#
loop_
_entity_poly.entity_id
_entity_poly.type
_entity_poly.pdbx_seq_one_letter_code
_entity_poly.pdbx_strand_id
1 'polypeptide(L)'
;MRCLIPRPNPRRRAGWPQAGPFGNDRGSVTIEAAFALAALVIVTALIIGAIATVSAHISALDTASAAARAHAIGVDYQPSGNAQISVQESAGLVTVTAEVPAVFGTRSASAIYPVETR
;
A
#
# COMPACT_ATOMS: atom_id res chain seq x y z
N MET A 1 56.80 60.11 33.35
CA MET A 1 55.73 59.39 34.09
C MET A 1 54.62 59.03 33.11
N ARG A 2 54.55 57.78 32.67
CA ARG A 2 53.59 57.30 31.67
C ARG A 2 52.78 56.19 32.34
N CYS A 3 51.58 56.54 32.79
CA CYS A 3 50.67 55.61 33.48
C CYS A 3 50.15 54.58 32.47
N LEU A 4 50.52 53.31 32.65
CA LEU A 4 50.10 52.20 31.81
C LEU A 4 48.74 51.70 32.33
N ILE A 5 47.65 52.15 31.73
CA ILE A 5 46.30 51.65 32.03
C ILE A 5 46.10 50.30 31.32
N PRO A 6 45.83 49.19 32.03
CA PRO A 6 45.56 47.91 31.40
C PRO A 6 44.17 47.95 30.72
N ARG A 7 44.12 47.62 29.43
CA ARG A 7 42.88 47.46 28.66
C ARG A 7 42.22 46.12 29.05
N PRO A 8 40.92 46.08 29.39
CA PRO A 8 40.24 44.81 29.63
C PRO A 8 40.09 44.02 28.32
N ASN A 9 40.41 42.71 28.39
CA ASN A 9 40.38 41.77 27.28
C ASN A 9 38.93 41.37 26.93
N PRO A 10 38.44 41.59 25.69
CA PRO A 10 37.05 41.28 25.30
C PRO A 10 36.79 39.79 25.01
N ARG A 11 37.72 38.87 25.33
CA ARG A 11 37.59 37.43 25.04
C ARG A 11 37.10 36.56 26.20
N ARG A 12 36.31 37.07 27.13
CA ARG A 12 35.43 36.21 27.95
C ARG A 12 34.15 35.91 27.18
N ARG A 13 34.27 35.09 26.12
CA ARG A 13 33.11 34.36 25.61
C ARG A 13 32.71 33.40 26.73
N ALA A 14 31.57 33.67 27.35
CA ALA A 14 30.94 32.75 28.27
C ALA A 14 30.85 31.39 27.56
N GLY A 15 31.69 30.44 28.00
CA GLY A 15 31.49 29.05 27.68
C GLY A 15 30.18 28.66 28.35
N TRP A 16 29.15 28.44 27.55
CA TRP A 16 27.89 27.91 28.03
C TRP A 16 28.20 26.55 28.67
N PRO A 17 27.66 26.24 29.86
CA PRO A 17 27.87 24.93 30.47
C PRO A 17 27.27 23.85 29.57
N GLN A 18 28.12 23.21 28.77
CA GLN A 18 27.76 22.07 27.95
C GLN A 18 27.88 20.83 28.82
N ALA A 19 26.76 20.45 29.45
CA ALA A 19 26.37 19.10 29.87
C ALA A 19 25.42 19.20 31.08
N GLY A 20 24.12 19.27 30.81
CA GLY A 20 23.15 18.66 31.72
C GLY A 20 23.23 17.14 31.61
N PRO A 21 22.71 16.35 32.59
CA PRO A 21 22.85 14.90 32.64
C PRO A 21 22.19 14.10 31.50
N PHE A 22 21.66 14.77 30.46
CA PHE A 22 20.91 14.18 29.35
C PHE A 22 21.54 14.50 27.98
N GLY A 23 22.83 14.84 27.94
CA GLY A 23 23.54 15.10 26.68
C GLY A 23 23.86 13.81 25.94
N ASN A 24 22.94 13.31 25.11
CA ASN A 24 23.26 12.29 24.10
C ASN A 24 22.45 12.47 22.80
N ASP A 25 22.58 13.63 22.14
CA ASP A 25 21.91 13.97 20.87
C ASP A 25 22.21 12.97 19.73
N ARG A 26 23.33 12.25 19.80
CA ARG A 26 23.67 11.19 18.82
C ARG A 26 22.77 9.95 18.93
N GLY A 27 22.36 9.60 20.16
CA GLY A 27 21.38 8.53 20.40
C GLY A 27 20.00 8.94 19.91
N SER A 28 19.67 10.22 20.15
CA SER A 28 18.63 11.02 19.49
C SER A 28 18.37 10.62 18.04
N VAL A 29 19.24 11.15 17.17
CA VAL A 29 19.15 11.10 15.70
C VAL A 29 19.03 9.67 15.16
N THR A 30 19.68 8.71 15.81
CA THR A 30 19.63 7.31 15.36
C THR A 30 18.27 6.68 15.64
N ILE A 31 17.63 7.02 16.77
CA ILE A 31 16.29 6.53 17.12
C ILE A 31 15.25 7.16 16.19
N GLU A 32 15.33 8.47 15.92
CA GLU A 32 14.39 9.09 14.97
C GLU A 32 14.56 8.53 13.56
N ALA A 33 15.80 8.32 13.10
CA ALA A 33 16.06 7.71 11.79
C ALA A 33 15.56 6.27 11.72
N ALA A 34 15.72 5.48 12.80
CA ALA A 34 15.21 4.12 12.87
C ALA A 34 13.68 4.07 12.78
N PHE A 35 12.98 4.95 13.50
CA PHE A 35 11.52 5.05 13.42
C PHE A 35 11.05 5.56 12.05
N ALA A 36 11.72 6.56 11.49
CA ALA A 36 11.40 7.07 10.15
C ALA A 36 11.56 5.98 9.08
N LEU A 37 12.64 5.20 9.15
CA LEU A 37 12.88 4.08 8.23
C LEU A 37 11.86 2.97 8.43
N ALA A 38 11.56 2.59 9.68
CA ALA A 38 10.56 1.57 9.98
C ALA A 38 9.17 1.99 9.45
N ALA A 39 8.77 3.23 9.69
CA ALA A 39 7.51 3.77 9.18
C ALA A 39 7.48 3.77 7.64
N LEU A 40 8.58 4.19 6.99
CA LEU A 40 8.69 4.16 5.53
C LEU A 40 8.52 2.74 4.98
N VAL A 41 9.22 1.75 5.56
CA VAL A 41 9.11 0.35 5.14
C VAL A 41 7.69 -0.18 5.30
N ILE A 42 7.02 0.13 6.41
CA ILE A 42 5.61 -0.25 6.63
C ILE A 42 4.72 0.37 5.55
N VAL A 43 4.85 1.66 5.29
CA VAL A 43 4.08 2.35 4.24
C VAL A 43 4.33 1.74 2.87
N THR A 44 5.59 1.46 2.53
CA THR A 44 5.94 0.79 1.26
C THR A 44 5.30 -0.59 1.15
N ALA A 45 5.35 -1.40 2.21
CA ALA A 45 4.72 -2.71 2.22
C ALA A 45 3.19 -2.62 2.05
N LEU A 46 2.55 -1.63 2.68
CA LEU A 46 1.12 -1.37 2.51
C LEU A 46 0.77 -0.98 1.08
N ILE A 47 1.58 -0.13 0.43
CA ILE A 47 1.38 0.26 -0.97
C ILE A 47 1.48 -0.97 -1.89
N ILE A 48 2.48 -1.83 -1.68
CA ILE A 48 2.64 -3.06 -2.47
C ILE A 48 1.42 -3.97 -2.27
N GLY A 49 0.96 -4.17 -1.03
CA GLY A 49 -0.24 -4.96 -0.76
C GLY A 49 -1.50 -4.37 -1.39
N ALA A 50 -1.61 -3.03 -1.43
CA ALA A 50 -2.74 -2.34 -2.04
C ALA A 50 -2.75 -2.55 -3.57
N ILE A 51 -1.60 -2.40 -4.22
CA ILE A 51 -1.44 -2.66 -5.66
C ILE A 51 -1.79 -4.12 -5.97
N ALA A 52 -1.25 -5.07 -5.19
CA ALA A 52 -1.55 -6.50 -5.36
C ALA A 52 -3.05 -6.82 -5.19
N THR A 53 -3.73 -6.08 -4.32
CA THR A 53 -5.18 -6.23 -4.14
C THR A 53 -5.97 -5.68 -5.32
N VAL A 54 -5.55 -4.53 -5.87
CA VAL A 54 -6.18 -3.98 -7.08
C VAL A 54 -5.95 -4.89 -8.28
N SER A 55 -4.76 -5.48 -8.44
CA SER A 55 -4.51 -6.44 -9.53
C SER A 55 -5.39 -7.68 -9.43
N ALA A 56 -5.63 -8.20 -8.22
CA ALA A 56 -6.57 -9.31 -8.02
C ALA A 56 -8.01 -8.92 -8.41
N HIS A 57 -8.43 -7.69 -8.11
CA HIS A 57 -9.75 -7.21 -8.52
C HIS A 57 -9.87 -7.07 -10.05
N ILE A 58 -8.83 -6.58 -10.73
CA ILE A 58 -8.81 -6.53 -12.21
C ILE A 58 -8.86 -7.95 -12.80
N SER A 59 -8.15 -8.91 -12.21
CA SER A 59 -8.23 -10.32 -12.62
C SER A 59 -9.64 -10.90 -12.45
N ALA A 60 -10.36 -10.53 -11.38
CA ALA A 60 -11.76 -10.92 -11.20
C ALA A 60 -12.66 -10.34 -12.30
N LEU A 61 -12.43 -9.08 -12.70
CA LEU A 61 -13.18 -8.44 -13.80
C LEU A 61 -12.97 -9.15 -15.14
N ASP A 62 -11.72 -9.46 -15.48
CA ASP A 62 -11.36 -10.19 -16.70
C ASP A 62 -12.02 -11.58 -16.70
N THR A 63 -11.89 -12.32 -15.60
CA THR A 63 -12.50 -13.65 -15.43
C THR A 63 -14.02 -13.60 -15.56
N ALA A 64 -14.69 -12.64 -14.90
CA ALA A 64 -16.14 -12.50 -14.96
C ALA A 64 -16.64 -12.23 -16.39
N SER A 65 -15.97 -11.33 -17.12
CA SER A 65 -16.34 -11.01 -18.50
C SER A 65 -16.10 -12.18 -19.45
N ALA A 66 -14.93 -12.82 -19.37
CA ALA A 66 -14.61 -13.99 -20.17
C ALA A 66 -15.60 -15.14 -19.91
N ALA A 67 -15.91 -15.41 -18.64
CA ALA A 67 -16.88 -16.43 -18.24
C ALA A 67 -18.30 -16.10 -18.68
N ALA A 68 -18.74 -14.83 -18.57
CA ALA A 68 -20.07 -14.42 -19.00
C ALA A 68 -20.28 -14.60 -20.49
N ARG A 69 -19.27 -14.22 -21.30
CA ARG A 69 -19.33 -14.43 -22.75
C ARG A 69 -19.33 -15.92 -23.11
N ALA A 70 -18.45 -16.72 -22.49
CA ALA A 70 -18.41 -18.16 -22.74
C ALA A 70 -19.75 -18.81 -22.40
N HIS A 71 -20.36 -18.44 -21.27
CA HIS A 71 -21.64 -18.98 -20.85
C HIS A 71 -22.80 -18.52 -21.74
N ALA A 72 -22.78 -17.28 -22.24
CA ALA A 72 -23.78 -16.79 -23.20
C ALA A 72 -23.77 -17.55 -24.55
N ILE A 73 -22.63 -18.16 -24.90
CA ILE A 73 -22.44 -18.97 -26.11
C ILE A 73 -22.60 -20.48 -25.80
N GLY A 74 -22.80 -20.86 -24.53
CA GLY A 74 -22.92 -22.26 -24.12
C GLY A 74 -21.60 -23.03 -24.10
N VAL A 75 -20.47 -22.34 -23.97
CA VAL A 75 -19.14 -22.96 -23.88
C VAL A 75 -18.68 -23.05 -22.43
N ASP A 76 -18.14 -24.20 -22.04
CA ASP A 76 -17.53 -24.39 -20.72
C ASP A 76 -16.32 -23.46 -20.54
N TYR A 77 -16.30 -22.73 -19.42
CA TYR A 77 -15.19 -21.85 -19.04
C TYR A 77 -14.60 -22.30 -17.70
N GLN A 78 -13.31 -22.63 -17.72
CA GLN A 78 -12.56 -22.96 -16.53
C GLN A 78 -11.62 -21.79 -16.18
N PRO A 79 -11.77 -21.14 -15.02
CA PRO A 79 -10.85 -20.09 -14.60
C PRO A 79 -9.46 -20.66 -14.35
N SER A 80 -8.43 -19.92 -14.75
CA SER A 80 -7.06 -20.24 -14.35
C SER A 80 -6.80 -19.80 -12.91
N GLY A 81 -6.46 -20.73 -12.03
CA GLY A 81 -6.05 -20.43 -10.65
C GLY A 81 -7.12 -20.77 -9.59
N ASN A 82 -7.15 -19.97 -8.53
CA ASN A 82 -7.98 -20.15 -7.33
C ASN A 82 -9.21 -19.23 -7.31
N ALA A 83 -9.73 -18.87 -8.49
CA ALA A 83 -10.93 -18.05 -8.61
C ALA A 83 -12.20 -18.90 -8.54
N GLN A 84 -13.17 -18.48 -7.75
CA GLN A 84 -14.50 -19.07 -7.69
C GLN A 84 -15.44 -18.33 -8.65
N ILE A 85 -16.30 -19.06 -9.34
CA ILE A 85 -17.28 -18.48 -10.28
C ILE A 85 -18.68 -18.91 -9.86
N SER A 86 -19.60 -17.95 -9.87
CA SER A 86 -21.04 -18.17 -9.71
C SER A 86 -21.77 -17.59 -10.92
N VAL A 87 -22.62 -18.41 -11.54
CA VAL A 87 -23.38 -18.04 -12.73
C VAL A 87 -24.87 -18.06 -12.41
N GLN A 88 -25.58 -17.00 -12.82
CA GLN A 88 -27.01 -16.83 -12.62
C GLN A 88 -27.64 -16.38 -13.94
N GLU A 89 -28.55 -17.18 -14.47
CA GLU A 89 -29.32 -16.84 -15.66
C GLU A 89 -30.73 -16.37 -15.26
N SER A 90 -31.15 -15.21 -15.77
CA SER A 90 -32.50 -14.67 -15.53
C SER A 90 -32.92 -13.76 -16.67
N ALA A 91 -34.18 -13.91 -17.13
CA ALA A 91 -34.80 -13.06 -18.15
C ALA A 91 -34.00 -12.93 -19.47
N GLY A 92 -33.30 -13.99 -19.89
CA GLY A 92 -32.47 -13.97 -21.11
C GLY A 92 -31.13 -13.25 -20.94
N LEU A 93 -30.76 -12.93 -19.69
CA LEU A 93 -29.46 -12.39 -19.31
C LEU A 93 -28.71 -13.41 -18.45
N VAL A 94 -27.42 -13.52 -18.69
CA VAL A 94 -26.48 -14.28 -17.89
C VAL A 94 -25.66 -13.29 -17.07
N THR A 95 -25.71 -13.45 -15.75
CA THR A 95 -24.88 -12.74 -14.79
C THR A 95 -23.83 -13.69 -14.25
N VAL A 96 -22.56 -13.38 -14.46
CA VAL A 96 -21.45 -14.14 -13.88
C VAL A 96 -20.73 -13.30 -12.85
N THR A 97 -20.50 -13.87 -11.69
CA THR A 97 -19.70 -13.27 -10.61
C THR A 97 -18.44 -14.11 -10.40
N ALA A 98 -17.27 -13.48 -10.48
CA ALA A 98 -16.00 -14.08 -10.16
C ALA A 98 -15.47 -13.55 -8.83
N GLU A 99 -14.96 -14.45 -7.99
CA GLU A 99 -14.35 -14.15 -6.69
C GLU A 99 -12.89 -14.60 -6.71
N VAL A 100 -11.97 -13.68 -6.42
CA VAL A 100 -10.52 -13.92 -6.42
C VAL A 100 -9.95 -13.59 -5.04
N PRO A 101 -9.21 -14.51 -4.40
CA PRO A 101 -8.50 -14.23 -3.16
C PRO A 101 -7.41 -13.18 -3.38
N ALA A 102 -7.37 -12.14 -2.53
CA ALA A 102 -6.35 -11.09 -2.59
C ALA A 102 -5.62 -10.95 -1.24
N VAL A 103 -4.54 -10.16 -1.25
CA VAL A 103 -3.75 -9.85 -0.04
C VAL A 103 -4.64 -9.26 1.06
N PHE A 104 -5.56 -8.38 0.67
CA PHE A 104 -6.56 -7.80 1.57
C PHE A 104 -7.97 -8.31 1.23
N GLY A 105 -8.27 -9.53 1.67
CA GLY A 105 -9.58 -10.18 1.57
C GLY A 105 -9.89 -10.74 0.18
N THR A 106 -11.12 -11.23 -0.01
CA THR A 106 -11.59 -11.69 -1.33
C THR A 106 -12.12 -10.51 -2.14
N ARG A 107 -11.85 -10.49 -3.44
CA ARG A 107 -12.36 -9.48 -4.38
C ARG A 107 -13.33 -10.12 -5.34
N SER A 108 -14.53 -9.57 -5.40
CA SER A 108 -15.58 -10.01 -6.32
C SER A 108 -15.75 -9.00 -7.46
N ALA A 109 -16.14 -9.51 -8.63
CA ALA A 109 -16.53 -8.71 -9.78
C ALA A 109 -17.62 -9.46 -10.56
N SER A 110 -18.56 -8.73 -11.16
CA SER A 110 -19.66 -9.31 -11.91
C SER A 110 -19.77 -8.72 -13.31
N ALA A 111 -20.17 -9.53 -14.28
CA ALA A 111 -20.44 -9.14 -15.64
C ALA A 111 -21.79 -9.71 -16.10
N ILE A 112 -22.52 -8.96 -16.92
CA ILE A 112 -23.85 -9.32 -17.41
C ILE A 112 -23.82 -9.33 -18.94
N TYR A 113 -24.26 -10.44 -19.54
CA TYR A 113 -24.32 -10.63 -20.99
C TYR A 113 -25.70 -11.17 -21.41
N PRO A 114 -26.24 -10.78 -22.57
CA PRO A 114 -27.43 -11.43 -23.13
C PRO A 114 -27.11 -12.84 -23.63
N VAL A 115 -28.07 -13.75 -23.53
CA VAL A 115 -27.94 -15.12 -24.07
C VAL A 115 -28.08 -15.08 -25.60
N GLU A 116 -27.05 -15.47 -26.32
CA GLU A 116 -27.02 -15.43 -27.79
C GLU A 116 -27.42 -16.77 -28.43
N THR A 117 -27.23 -17.88 -27.72
CA THR A 117 -27.49 -19.22 -28.25
C THR A 117 -28.25 -20.04 -27.22
N ARG A 118 -29.41 -20.56 -27.63
CA ARG A 118 -30.24 -21.49 -26.87
C ARG A 118 -30.31 -22.82 -27.59
#